data_AF-A0ABD0JA06-F1
#
_entry.id   AF-A0ABD0JA06-F1
#
_cell.length_a   1.000
_cell.length_b   1.000
_cell.length_c   1.000
_cell.angle_alpha   90.00
_cell.angle_beta   90.00
_cell.angle_gamma   90.00
#
_symmetry.space_group_name_H-M   'P 1'
#
loop_
_entity.id
_entity.type
_entity.pdbx_description
1 polymer ?
#
loop_
_entity_poly.entity_id
_entity_poly.type
_entity_poly.pdbx_seq_one_letter_code
_entity_poly.pdbx_strand_id
1 'polypeptide(L)'
;MHIQEGQDIELRVRFCEGSSILSRVAACLIFVALTLHVTSVASPYWLEASVRDFKMAHTGLWQECQKLLLYTESEYWSCSSYDAAHHVDFVPGFLKATQAFAILGLLCQVAACVVLVVFTLLPKLTVRRYILFAAVICSGVGALFVLIAMSIYPAKYPNLQLPYSPFPATWSVSWCFGLDFVSMVLAAATSVILLYDFRRSFMMAISDTTA
;
A
#
# COMPACT_ATOMS: atom_id res chain seq x y z
N MET A 1 -7.32 37.90 40.52
CA MET A 1 -7.54 37.19 39.23
C MET A 1 -6.20 37.11 38.53
N HIS A 2 -5.44 36.05 38.80
CA HIS A 2 -4.13 35.83 38.18
C HIS A 2 -4.31 34.85 37.02
N ILE A 3 -3.83 35.29 35.87
CA ILE A 3 -4.00 34.74 34.53
C ILE A 3 -3.33 33.35 34.45
N GLN A 4 -4.14 32.30 34.20
CA GLN A 4 -3.71 30.95 33.78
C GLN A 4 -3.45 30.92 32.26
N GLU A 5 -2.49 31.69 31.74
CA GLU A 5 -2.07 31.59 30.31
C GLU A 5 -0.78 30.79 30.12
N GLY A 6 -0.18 30.27 31.20
CA GLY A 6 1.13 29.61 31.15
C GLY A 6 1.13 28.10 30.88
N GLN A 7 0.01 27.40 31.05
CA GLN A 7 -0.01 25.92 31.02
C GLN A 7 -0.42 25.29 29.68
N ASP A 8 -1.08 26.03 28.79
CA ASP A 8 -1.53 25.46 27.51
C ASP A 8 -0.43 25.41 26.43
N ILE A 9 0.66 26.16 26.61
CA ILE A 9 1.80 26.14 25.67
C ILE A 9 2.80 25.02 26.01
N GLU A 10 2.90 24.58 27.26
CA GLU A 10 3.69 23.39 27.65
C GLU A 10 3.04 22.06 27.23
N LEU A 11 1.76 22.08 26.85
CA LEU A 11 1.09 20.92 26.24
C LEU A 11 1.52 20.71 24.78
N ARG A 12 2.12 21.74 24.15
CA ARG A 12 2.80 21.59 22.86
C ARG A 12 4.21 21.05 23.11
N VAL A 13 4.58 20.00 22.38
CA VAL A 13 5.97 19.48 22.26
C VAL A 13 6.43 18.44 23.30
N ARG A 14 5.55 17.85 24.14
CA ARG A 14 5.87 16.56 24.81
C ARG A 14 5.39 15.30 24.09
N PHE A 15 4.87 15.44 22.86
CA PHE A 15 4.55 14.29 21.99
C PHE A 15 5.79 13.43 21.63
N CYS A 16 6.99 13.87 22.00
CA CYS A 16 8.25 13.28 21.58
C CYS A 16 9.13 12.71 22.72
N GLU A 17 8.74 12.78 23.99
CA GLU A 17 9.65 12.35 25.08
C GLU A 17 9.70 10.83 25.30
N GLY A 18 8.74 10.05 24.77
CA GLY A 18 8.65 8.60 25.05
C GLY A 18 8.80 7.65 23.86
N SER A 19 8.69 8.14 22.61
CA SER A 19 8.81 7.27 21.41
C SER A 19 10.26 7.23 20.92
N SER A 20 10.77 6.05 20.56
CA SER A 20 12.10 5.96 19.96
C SER A 20 12.12 6.63 18.59
N ILE A 21 13.29 7.12 18.16
CA ILE A 21 13.48 7.66 16.81
C ILE A 21 13.10 6.61 15.75
N LEU A 22 13.38 5.33 16.02
CA LEU A 22 13.03 4.21 15.14
C LEU A 22 11.52 4.10 14.93
N SER A 23 10.71 4.19 15.98
CA SER A 23 9.25 4.12 15.82
C SER A 23 8.70 5.29 15.00
N ARG A 24 9.31 6.49 15.08
CA ARG A 24 8.90 7.65 14.26
C ARG A 24 9.26 7.47 12.80
N VAL A 25 10.48 7.01 12.52
CA VAL A 25 10.91 6.69 11.16
C VAL A 25 9.97 5.63 10.58
N ALA A 26 9.67 4.57 11.33
CA ALA A 26 8.71 3.55 10.92
C ALA A 26 7.31 4.12 10.66
N ALA A 27 6.82 5.05 11.48
CA ALA A 27 5.54 5.73 11.26
C ALA A 27 5.52 6.55 9.96
N CYS A 28 6.60 7.27 9.65
CA CYS A 28 6.72 7.98 8.38
C CYS A 28 6.77 7.00 7.18
N LEU A 29 7.55 5.92 7.29
CA LEU A 29 7.69 4.94 6.23
C LEU A 29 6.38 4.22 5.93
N ILE A 30 5.62 3.78 6.96
CA ILE A 30 4.34 3.11 6.74
C ILE A 30 3.30 4.05 6.15
N PHE A 31 3.32 5.34 6.52
CA PHE A 31 2.41 6.33 5.96
C PHE A 31 2.69 6.55 4.47
N VAL A 32 3.97 6.72 4.10
CA VAL A 32 4.37 6.81 2.69
C VAL A 32 4.02 5.52 1.94
N ALA A 33 4.33 4.35 2.50
CA ALA A 33 3.96 3.05 1.91
C ALA A 33 2.46 2.96 1.64
N LEU A 34 1.62 3.34 2.61
CA LEU A 34 0.17 3.33 2.49
C LEU A 34 -0.31 4.24 1.36
N THR A 35 0.20 5.48 1.27
CA THR A 35 -0.20 6.40 0.19
C THR A 35 0.18 5.89 -1.20
N LEU A 36 1.36 5.28 -1.33
CA LEU A 36 1.81 4.67 -2.58
C LEU A 36 0.96 3.45 -2.95
N HIS A 37 0.61 2.60 -1.97
CA HIS A 37 -0.24 1.43 -2.20
C HIS A 37 -1.65 1.84 -2.65
N VAL A 38 -2.27 2.79 -1.95
CA VAL A 38 -3.60 3.33 -2.30
C VAL A 38 -3.58 3.90 -3.72
N THR A 39 -2.56 4.71 -4.03
CA THR A 39 -2.41 5.32 -5.36
C THR A 39 -2.25 4.25 -6.43
N SER A 40 -1.43 3.23 -6.18
CA SER A 40 -1.24 2.12 -7.12
C SER A 40 -2.53 1.33 -7.33
N VAL A 41 -3.18 0.88 -6.26
CA VAL A 41 -4.38 0.03 -6.30
C VAL A 41 -5.56 0.75 -6.96
N ALA A 42 -5.73 2.05 -6.73
CA ALA A 42 -6.83 2.83 -7.30
C ALA A 42 -6.63 3.15 -8.79
N SER A 43 -5.39 3.12 -9.28
CA SER A 43 -5.02 3.66 -10.57
C SER A 43 -5.02 2.60 -11.69
N PRO A 44 -5.46 2.93 -12.91
CA PRO A 44 -5.59 1.96 -14.00
C PRO A 44 -4.28 1.69 -14.77
N TYR A 45 -3.12 2.00 -14.20
CA TYR A 45 -1.82 1.92 -14.89
C TYR A 45 -0.89 0.88 -14.27
N TRP A 46 -1.39 -0.34 -14.03
CA TRP A 46 -0.54 -1.47 -13.62
C TRP A 46 0.20 -2.07 -14.82
N LEU A 47 -0.53 -2.29 -15.91
CA LEU A 47 0.03 -2.73 -17.18
C LEU A 47 -0.41 -1.80 -18.31
N GLU A 48 0.42 -1.77 -19.34
CA GLU A 48 0.16 -1.05 -20.57
C GLU A 48 0.24 -2.02 -21.74
N ALA A 49 -0.77 -2.01 -22.60
CA ALA A 49 -0.79 -2.74 -23.84
C ALA A 49 -0.40 -1.83 -24.99
N SER A 50 0.55 -2.28 -25.80
CA SER A 50 0.95 -1.60 -27.03
C SER A 50 0.84 -2.51 -28.25
N VAL A 51 0.46 -1.93 -29.39
CA VAL A 51 0.42 -2.59 -30.69
C VAL A 51 1.29 -1.79 -31.64
N ARG A 52 2.37 -2.39 -32.15
CA ARG A 52 3.35 -1.71 -33.03
C ARG A 52 3.83 -0.37 -32.43
N ASP A 53 4.19 -0.39 -31.14
CA ASP A 53 4.65 0.75 -30.35
C ASP A 53 3.61 1.85 -30.06
N PHE A 54 2.37 1.70 -30.53
CA PHE A 54 1.27 2.58 -30.15
C PHE A 54 0.59 2.06 -28.88
N LYS A 55 0.49 2.93 -27.87
CA LYS A 55 -0.23 2.65 -26.61
C LYS A 55 -1.72 2.55 -26.87
N MET A 56 -2.28 1.36 -26.65
CA MET A 56 -3.68 1.05 -26.97
C MET A 56 -4.56 0.92 -25.73
N ALA A 57 -4.01 0.40 -24.63
CA ALA A 57 -4.78 0.21 -23.41
C ALA A 57 -3.91 0.30 -22.14
N HIS A 58 -4.57 0.62 -21.03
CA HIS A 58 -4.05 0.57 -19.68
C HIS A 58 -4.99 -0.30 -18.84
N THR A 59 -4.43 -1.16 -18.01
CA THR A 59 -5.22 -1.99 -17.10
C THR A 59 -4.74 -1.80 -15.66
N GLY A 60 -5.70 -1.68 -14.75
CA GLY A 60 -5.46 -1.75 -13.31
C GLY A 60 -6.32 -2.82 -12.66
N LEU A 61 -6.46 -2.75 -11.33
CA LEU A 61 -7.23 -3.76 -10.60
C LEU A 61 -8.74 -3.62 -10.83
N TRP A 62 -9.26 -2.40 -10.96
CA TRP A 62 -10.70 -2.13 -10.91
C TRP A 62 -11.31 -1.77 -12.27
N GLN A 63 -10.48 -1.26 -13.16
CA GLN A 63 -10.92 -0.73 -14.43
C GLN A 63 -9.82 -0.89 -15.48
N GLU A 64 -10.26 -0.91 -16.72
CA GLU A 64 -9.42 -0.84 -17.91
C GLU A 64 -9.75 0.42 -18.70
N CYS A 65 -8.74 1.00 -19.33
CA CYS A 65 -8.87 2.16 -20.18
C CYS A 65 -8.29 1.83 -21.55
N GLN A 66 -9.03 2.07 -22.61
CA GLN A 66 -8.60 1.82 -23.99
C GLN A 66 -8.78 3.08 -24.83
N LYS A 67 -7.90 3.25 -25.83
CA LYS A 67 -8.10 4.29 -26.83
C LYS A 67 -9.17 3.85 -27.82
N LEU A 68 -10.21 4.66 -27.98
CA LEU A 68 -11.18 4.48 -29.06
C LEU A 68 -10.85 5.43 -30.21
N LEU A 69 -10.81 4.88 -31.41
CA LEU A 69 -10.79 5.65 -32.64
C LEU A 69 -12.24 5.97 -33.01
N LEU A 70 -12.66 7.22 -32.78
CA LEU A 70 -13.92 7.71 -33.36
C LEU A 70 -13.73 7.94 -34.86
N TYR A 71 -14.83 7.88 -35.60
CA TYR A 71 -14.89 8.28 -37.01
C TYR A 71 -14.42 9.71 -37.25
N THR A 72 -14.47 10.56 -36.22
CA THR A 72 -13.84 11.88 -36.16
C THR A 72 -12.45 11.71 -35.55
N GLU A 73 -11.39 12.15 -36.24
CA GLU A 73 -9.95 11.94 -35.99
C GLU A 73 -9.40 12.23 -34.56
N SER A 74 -10.23 12.52 -33.57
CA SER A 74 -9.84 12.67 -32.17
C SER A 74 -9.73 11.33 -31.46
N GLU A 75 -8.51 10.96 -31.06
CA GLU A 75 -8.27 9.88 -30.10
C GLU A 75 -8.78 10.29 -28.70
N TYR A 76 -9.58 9.45 -28.04
CA TYR A 76 -9.93 9.63 -26.64
C TYR A 76 -9.80 8.34 -25.84
N TRP A 77 -9.54 8.48 -24.55
CA TRP A 77 -9.49 7.37 -23.61
C TRP A 77 -10.89 7.07 -23.08
N SER A 78 -11.37 5.85 -23.30
CA SER A 78 -12.58 5.33 -22.66
C SER A 78 -12.18 4.35 -21.57
N CYS A 79 -12.60 4.62 -20.34
CA CYS A 79 -12.39 3.74 -19.19
C CYS A 79 -13.70 3.05 -18.81
N SER A 80 -13.63 1.76 -18.54
CA SER A 80 -14.75 0.97 -18.03
C SER A 80 -14.32 0.15 -16.83
N SER A 81 -15.14 0.16 -15.78
CA SER A 81 -14.94 -0.75 -14.65
C SER A 81 -15.27 -2.18 -15.08
N TYR A 82 -14.57 -3.15 -14.50
CA TYR A 82 -14.83 -4.56 -14.80
C TYR A 82 -16.26 -4.98 -14.43
N ASP A 83 -16.85 -4.36 -13.41
CA ASP A 83 -18.23 -4.61 -12.96
C ASP A 83 -19.29 -4.06 -13.93
N ALA A 84 -18.99 -2.96 -14.64
CA ALA A 84 -19.92 -2.36 -15.60
C ALA A 84 -19.78 -2.96 -17.00
N ALA A 85 -18.56 -3.36 -17.40
CA ALA A 85 -18.27 -3.91 -18.73
C ALA A 85 -18.70 -5.37 -18.87
N HIS A 86 -18.59 -6.15 -17.80
CA HIS A 86 -18.97 -7.56 -17.79
C HIS A 86 -20.16 -7.71 -16.83
N HIS A 87 -21.35 -8.00 -17.35
CA HIS A 87 -22.52 -8.36 -16.54
C HIS A 87 -22.14 -9.43 -15.49
N VAL A 88 -21.77 -9.01 -14.28
CA VAL A 88 -21.54 -9.68 -12.98
C VAL A 88 -20.69 -10.98 -12.94
N ASP A 89 -20.57 -11.74 -14.02
CA ASP A 89 -20.03 -13.11 -14.03
C ASP A 89 -18.69 -13.29 -14.76
N PHE A 90 -18.12 -12.25 -15.37
CA PHE A 90 -16.94 -12.38 -16.24
C PHE A 90 -15.64 -11.72 -15.77
N VAL A 91 -15.52 -11.36 -14.48
CA VAL A 91 -14.21 -10.95 -13.92
C VAL A 91 -13.36 -12.20 -13.68
N PRO A 92 -12.17 -12.33 -14.33
CA PRO A 92 -11.34 -13.53 -14.20
C PRO A 92 -10.95 -13.82 -12.75
N GLY A 93 -10.93 -15.10 -12.37
CA GLY A 93 -10.63 -15.51 -10.99
C GLY A 93 -9.26 -15.03 -10.49
N PHE A 94 -8.25 -14.94 -11.36
CA PHE A 94 -6.95 -14.40 -10.98
C PHE A 94 -7.02 -12.91 -10.59
N LEU A 95 -7.85 -12.13 -11.29
CA LEU A 95 -8.02 -10.71 -11.03
C LEU A 95 -8.75 -10.50 -9.70
N LYS A 96 -9.80 -11.28 -9.43
CA LYS A 96 -10.47 -11.31 -8.12
C LYS A 96 -9.49 -11.66 -6.99
N ALA A 97 -8.60 -12.63 -7.21
CA ALA A 97 -7.56 -12.98 -6.24
C ALA A 97 -6.57 -11.82 -6.01
N THR A 98 -6.07 -11.19 -7.08
CA THR A 98 -5.20 -10.01 -6.97
C THR A 98 -5.89 -8.88 -6.22
N GLN A 99 -7.13 -8.55 -6.54
CA GLN A 99 -7.94 -7.54 -5.86
C GLN A 99 -8.07 -7.85 -4.36
N ALA A 100 -8.38 -9.10 -4.01
CA ALA A 100 -8.51 -9.52 -2.61
C ALA A 100 -7.18 -9.37 -1.84
N PHE A 101 -6.06 -9.83 -2.40
CA PHE A 101 -4.76 -9.67 -1.77
C PHE A 101 -4.31 -8.22 -1.66
N ALA A 102 -4.59 -7.38 -2.66
CA ALA A 102 -4.33 -5.95 -2.59
C ALA A 102 -5.16 -5.28 -1.48
N ILE A 103 -6.45 -5.60 -1.36
CA ILE A 103 -7.29 -5.08 -0.26
C ILE A 103 -6.78 -5.57 1.10
N LEU A 104 -6.44 -6.85 1.24
CA LEU A 104 -5.90 -7.38 2.50
C LEU A 104 -4.58 -6.69 2.87
N GLY A 105 -3.69 -6.48 1.88
CA GLY A 105 -2.47 -5.68 2.05
C GLY A 105 -2.77 -4.27 2.55
N LEU A 106 -3.72 -3.59 1.92
CA LEU A 106 -4.18 -2.26 2.30
C LEU A 106 -4.74 -2.21 3.73
N LEU A 107 -5.64 -3.13 4.10
CA LEU A 107 -6.22 -3.20 5.44
C LEU A 107 -5.14 -3.43 6.51
N CYS A 108 -4.17 -4.30 6.22
CA CYS A 108 -3.03 -4.54 7.10
C CYS A 108 -2.14 -3.29 7.26
N GLN A 109 -1.85 -2.56 6.18
CA GLN A 109 -1.07 -1.31 6.24
C GLN A 109 -1.83 -0.20 6.98
N VAL A 110 -3.14 -0.07 6.78
CA VAL A 110 -4.00 0.87 7.53
C VAL A 110 -3.96 0.53 9.02
N ALA A 111 -4.14 -0.75 9.38
CA ALA A 111 -4.08 -1.18 10.77
C ALA A 111 -2.71 -0.86 11.40
N ALA A 112 -1.60 -1.15 10.70
CA ALA A 112 -0.26 -0.82 11.17
C ALA A 112 -0.06 0.70 11.35
N CYS A 113 -0.57 1.52 10.42
CA CYS A 113 -0.52 2.97 10.50
C CYS A 113 -1.31 3.50 11.70
N VAL A 114 -2.54 3.03 11.91
CA VAL A 114 -3.39 3.41 13.06
C VAL A 114 -2.69 3.05 14.37
N VAL A 115 -2.16 1.83 14.47
CA VAL A 115 -1.44 1.36 15.66
C VAL A 115 -0.23 2.26 15.96
N LEU A 116 0.56 2.63 14.94
CA LEU A 116 1.72 3.50 15.10
C LEU A 116 1.33 4.94 15.46
N VAL A 117 0.23 5.47 14.92
CA VAL A 117 -0.29 6.79 15.31
C VAL A 117 -0.77 6.78 16.76
N VAL A 118 -1.53 5.76 17.18
CA VAL A 118 -1.96 5.63 18.58
C VAL A 118 -0.75 5.55 19.51
N PHE A 119 0.29 4.81 19.10
CA PHE A 119 1.53 4.68 19.85
C PHE A 119 2.29 6.01 19.98
N THR A 120 2.36 6.83 18.92
CA THR A 120 3.02 8.15 19.00
C THR A 120 2.22 9.13 19.86
N LEU A 121 0.88 9.02 19.88
CA LEU A 121 0.02 9.88 20.68
C LEU A 121 -0.02 9.48 22.17
N LEU A 122 0.14 8.20 22.50
CA LEU A 122 -0.01 7.64 23.86
C LEU A 122 1.26 6.90 24.33
N PRO A 123 2.39 7.60 24.57
CA PRO A 123 3.68 6.97 24.85
C PRO A 123 3.78 6.20 26.18
N LYS A 124 2.85 6.42 27.12
CA LYS A 124 2.87 5.84 28.48
C LYS A 124 2.02 4.57 28.64
N LEU A 125 1.60 3.93 27.55
CA LEU A 125 0.78 2.71 27.61
C LEU A 125 1.58 1.51 28.16
N THR A 126 1.06 0.85 29.20
CA THR A 126 1.65 -0.36 29.80
C THR A 126 1.70 -1.54 28.81
N VAL A 127 0.82 -1.54 27.82
CA VAL A 127 0.70 -2.56 26.76
C VAL A 127 1.60 -2.31 25.54
N ARG A 128 2.57 -1.39 25.66
CA ARG A 128 3.48 -0.93 24.58
C ARG A 128 4.05 -2.06 23.71
N ARG A 129 4.48 -3.16 24.34
CA ARG A 129 5.14 -4.29 23.65
C ARG A 129 4.19 -5.03 22.72
N TYR A 130 2.97 -5.27 23.16
CA TYR A 130 1.95 -5.96 22.37
C TYR A 130 1.52 -5.11 21.18
N ILE A 131 1.39 -3.80 21.38
CA ILE A 131 1.05 -2.83 20.32
C ILE A 131 2.14 -2.81 19.24
N LEU A 132 3.42 -2.70 19.63
CA LEU A 132 4.53 -2.75 18.66
C LEU A 132 4.59 -4.07 17.92
N PHE A 133 4.39 -5.19 18.62
CA PHE A 133 4.38 -6.51 17.99
C PHE A 133 3.23 -6.66 16.98
N ALA A 134 2.04 -6.15 17.31
CA ALA A 134 0.92 -6.11 16.37
C ALA A 134 1.26 -5.29 15.12
N ALA A 135 1.90 -4.13 15.27
CA ALA A 135 2.35 -3.31 14.13
C ALA A 135 3.39 -4.03 13.25
N VAL A 136 4.32 -4.79 13.85
CA VAL A 136 5.28 -5.64 13.12
C VAL A 136 4.54 -6.66 12.26
N ILE A 137 3.61 -7.40 12.86
CA ILE A 137 2.83 -8.42 12.14
C ILE A 137 1.99 -7.78 11.04
N CYS A 138 1.22 -6.74 11.33
CA CYS A 138 0.36 -6.09 10.35
C CYS A 138 1.16 -5.54 9.16
N SER A 139 2.26 -4.84 9.39
CA SER A 139 3.11 -4.32 8.31
C SER A 139 3.79 -5.44 7.49
N GLY A 140 4.29 -6.48 8.15
CA GLY A 140 4.97 -7.60 7.49
C GLY A 140 4.02 -8.48 6.67
N VAL A 141 2.90 -8.89 7.26
CA VAL A 141 1.86 -9.66 6.58
C VAL A 141 1.21 -8.83 5.46
N GLY A 142 0.99 -7.53 5.69
CA GLY A 142 0.52 -6.62 4.66
C GLY A 142 1.45 -6.58 3.45
N ALA A 143 2.76 -6.41 3.68
CA ALA A 143 3.75 -6.46 2.61
C ALA A 143 3.74 -7.80 1.84
N LEU A 144 3.56 -8.92 2.52
CA LEU A 144 3.44 -10.24 1.89
C LEU A 144 2.19 -10.33 0.99
N PHE A 145 1.04 -9.82 1.42
CA PHE A 145 -0.16 -9.80 0.59
C PHE A 145 0.02 -8.93 -0.66
N VAL A 146 0.64 -7.75 -0.53
CA VAL A 146 0.97 -6.90 -1.68
C VAL A 146 1.90 -7.65 -2.65
N LEU A 147 2.94 -8.33 -2.14
CA LEU A 147 3.84 -9.14 -2.96
C LEU A 147 3.08 -10.24 -3.73
N ILE A 148 2.15 -10.94 -3.07
CA ILE A 148 1.33 -11.98 -3.72
C ILE A 148 0.47 -11.36 -4.83
N ALA A 149 -0.20 -10.23 -4.57
CA ALA A 149 -1.01 -9.53 -5.57
C ALA A 149 -0.16 -9.15 -6.81
N MET A 150 1.02 -8.57 -6.57
CA MET A 150 2.00 -8.20 -7.60
C MET A 150 2.57 -9.38 -8.36
N SER A 151 2.61 -10.57 -7.76
CA SER A 151 3.09 -11.80 -8.42
C SER A 151 2.03 -12.37 -9.35
N ILE A 152 0.76 -12.38 -8.91
CA ILE A 152 -0.35 -12.99 -9.66
C ILE A 152 -0.68 -12.17 -10.91
N TYR A 153 -0.73 -10.83 -10.79
CA TYR A 153 -1.22 -9.95 -11.85
C TYR A 153 -0.43 -10.09 -13.16
N PRO A 154 0.88 -9.79 -13.23
CA PRO A 154 1.65 -9.87 -14.48
C PRO A 154 1.83 -11.31 -14.97
N ALA A 155 1.74 -12.33 -14.11
CA ALA A 155 1.93 -13.73 -14.53
C ALA A 155 0.83 -14.23 -15.49
N LYS A 156 -0.33 -13.56 -15.54
CA LYS A 156 -1.47 -13.99 -16.37
C LYS A 156 -1.69 -13.17 -17.64
N TYR A 157 -1.21 -11.92 -17.71
CA TYR A 157 -1.41 -11.02 -18.85
C TYR A 157 -0.66 -11.33 -20.15
N PRO A 158 0.52 -11.99 -20.17
CA PRO A 158 1.19 -12.36 -21.42
C PRO A 158 0.35 -13.26 -22.34
N ASN A 159 -0.67 -13.93 -21.78
CA ASN A 159 -1.55 -14.84 -22.51
C ASN A 159 -2.89 -14.19 -22.94
N LEU A 160 -3.12 -12.92 -22.61
CA LEU A 160 -4.37 -12.21 -22.92
C LEU A 160 -4.22 -11.41 -24.22
N GLN A 161 -4.96 -11.81 -25.25
CA GLN A 161 -5.08 -11.06 -26.51
C GLN A 161 -6.06 -9.89 -26.34
N LEU A 162 -5.77 -8.74 -26.97
CA LEU A 162 -6.72 -7.63 -27.02
C LEU A 162 -7.90 -8.02 -27.92
N PRO A 163 -9.16 -7.94 -27.43
CA PRO A 163 -10.34 -8.44 -28.16
C PRO A 163 -10.59 -7.74 -29.50
N TYR A 164 -10.06 -6.52 -29.69
CA TYR A 164 -10.33 -5.67 -30.86
C TYR A 164 -9.11 -5.45 -31.78
N SER A 165 -7.97 -6.11 -31.50
CA SER A 165 -6.77 -5.98 -32.33
C SER A 165 -6.46 -7.29 -33.06
N PRO A 166 -6.37 -7.30 -34.40
CA PRO A 166 -5.89 -8.46 -35.14
C PRO A 166 -4.38 -8.68 -34.97
N PHE A 167 -3.67 -7.72 -34.37
CA PHE A 167 -2.23 -7.81 -34.11
C PHE A 167 -1.96 -8.21 -32.66
N PRO A 168 -0.89 -9.00 -32.42
CA PRO A 168 -0.48 -9.35 -31.07
C PRO A 168 -0.11 -8.09 -30.29
N ALA A 169 -0.72 -7.93 -29.12
CA ALA A 169 -0.39 -6.87 -28.19
C ALA A 169 0.82 -7.27 -27.34
N THR A 170 1.71 -6.33 -27.09
CA THR A 170 2.77 -6.48 -26.08
C THR A 170 2.30 -5.82 -24.79
N TRP A 171 2.40 -6.56 -23.69
CA TRP A 171 2.08 -6.06 -22.35
C TRP A 171 3.36 -5.67 -21.63
N SER A 172 3.43 -4.44 -21.14
CA SER A 172 4.54 -3.93 -20.34
C SER A 172 4.06 -3.44 -18.98
N VAL A 173 4.95 -3.50 -18.00
CA VAL A 173 4.68 -2.98 -16.65
C VAL A 173 4.68 -1.47 -16.68
N SER A 174 3.62 -0.86 -16.14
CA SER A 174 3.47 0.59 -16.08
C SER A 174 3.79 1.13 -14.68
N TRP A 175 3.72 2.44 -14.51
CA TRP A 175 4.30 3.14 -13.37
C TRP A 175 3.63 2.81 -12.03
N CYS A 176 2.33 2.50 -11.98
CA CYS A 176 1.65 2.16 -10.73
C CYS A 176 2.20 0.89 -10.11
N PHE A 177 2.53 -0.10 -10.95
CA PHE A 177 3.14 -1.33 -10.47
C PHE A 177 4.49 -1.05 -9.77
N GLY A 178 5.26 -0.11 -10.30
CA GLY A 178 6.49 0.37 -9.64
C GLY A 178 6.22 1.03 -8.28
N LEU A 179 5.15 1.84 -8.17
CA LEU A 179 4.75 2.43 -6.88
C LEU A 179 4.33 1.36 -5.86
N ASP A 180 3.65 0.32 -6.31
CA ASP A 180 3.24 -0.79 -5.44
C ASP A 180 4.44 -1.57 -4.92
N PHE A 181 5.43 -1.79 -5.78
CA PHE A 181 6.69 -2.43 -5.40
C PHE A 181 7.41 -1.61 -4.32
N VAL A 182 7.52 -0.30 -4.52
CA VAL A 182 8.15 0.59 -3.54
C VAL A 182 7.36 0.58 -2.23
N SER A 183 6.03 0.64 -2.29
CA SER A 183 5.18 0.52 -1.10
C SER A 183 5.46 -0.77 -0.33
N MET A 184 5.49 -1.91 -1.01
CA MET A 184 5.78 -3.22 -0.43
C MET A 184 7.16 -3.22 0.27
N VAL A 185 8.21 -2.69 -0.37
CA VAL A 185 9.55 -2.59 0.23
C VAL A 185 9.55 -1.71 1.47
N LEU A 186 8.88 -0.56 1.43
CA LEU A 186 8.78 0.36 2.57
C LEU A 186 7.99 -0.25 3.75
N ALA A 187 6.92 -0.98 3.46
CA ALA A 187 6.15 -1.71 4.47
C ALA A 187 6.98 -2.83 5.12
N ALA A 188 7.75 -3.59 4.31
CA ALA A 188 8.67 -4.60 4.82
C ALA A 188 9.79 -3.98 5.68
N ALA A 189 10.40 -2.88 5.22
CA ALA A 189 11.40 -2.14 5.98
C ALA A 189 10.85 -1.61 7.31
N THR A 190 9.61 -1.12 7.32
CA THR A 190 8.89 -0.71 8.54
C THR A 190 8.81 -1.88 9.53
N SER A 191 8.37 -3.06 9.08
CA SER A 191 8.26 -4.25 9.93
C SER A 191 9.61 -4.62 10.55
N VAL A 192 10.68 -4.58 9.77
CA VAL A 192 12.05 -4.85 10.23
C VAL A 192 12.51 -3.84 11.28
N ILE A 193 12.32 -2.54 11.03
CA ILE A 193 12.69 -1.47 11.98
C ILE A 193 11.93 -1.63 13.30
N LEU A 194 10.63 -1.89 13.25
CA LEU A 194 9.81 -2.11 14.44
C LEU A 194 10.21 -3.37 15.20
N LEU A 195 10.62 -4.43 14.49
CA LEU A 195 11.12 -5.65 15.13
C LEU A 195 12.43 -5.39 15.89
N TYR A 196 13.33 -4.58 15.33
CA TYR A 196 14.54 -4.15 16.03
C TYR A 196 14.21 -3.31 17.27
N ASP A 197 13.28 -2.36 17.17
CA ASP A 197 12.85 -1.52 18.31
C ASP A 197 12.18 -2.35 19.41
N PHE A 198 11.36 -3.33 19.02
CA PHE A 198 10.74 -4.30 19.92
C PHE A 198 11.80 -5.13 20.66
N ARG A 199 12.78 -5.70 19.95
CA ARG A 199 13.86 -6.50 20.55
C ARG A 199 14.72 -5.67 21.51
N ARG A 200 15.07 -4.43 21.13
CA ARG A 200 15.83 -3.53 21.99
C ARG A 200 15.07 -3.23 23.28
N SER A 201 13.78 -2.94 23.18
CA SER A 201 12.91 -2.68 24.33
C SER A 201 12.77 -3.89 25.25
N PHE A 202 12.80 -5.11 24.70
CA PHE A 202 12.77 -6.34 25.46
C PHE A 202 14.07 -6.58 26.25
N MET A 203 15.23 -6.37 25.63
CA MET A 203 16.53 -6.57 26.30
C MET A 203 16.73 -5.61 27.48
N MET A 204 16.35 -4.34 27.34
CA MET A 204 16.48 -3.36 28.44
C MET A 204 15.65 -3.77 29.67
N ALA A 205 14.45 -4.30 29.45
CA ALA A 205 13.60 -4.72 30.56
C ALA A 205 14.09 -5.96 31.31
N ILE A 206 14.86 -6.84 30.64
CA ILE A 206 15.49 -7.99 31.33
C ILE A 206 16.63 -7.49 32.22
N SER A 207 17.44 -6.54 31.72
CA SER A 207 18.55 -5.96 32.48
C SER A 207 18.08 -5.32 33.78
N ASP A 208 16.96 -4.60 33.76
CA ASP A 208 16.39 -3.93 34.95
C ASP A 208 15.87 -4.92 36.00
N THR A 209 15.47 -6.14 35.60
CA THR A 209 15.03 -7.18 36.56
C THR A 209 16.19 -7.96 37.20
N THR A 210 17.40 -7.83 36.66
CA THR A 210 18.60 -8.52 37.15
C THR A 210 19.51 -7.67 38.04
N ALA A 211 19.22 -6.37 38.15
CA ALA A 211 19.90 -5.42 39.02
C ALA A 211 19.12 -5.20 40.33
#